data_AF-A0A7X7ALF9-F1
#
_entry.id   AF-A0A7X7ALF9-F1
#
_cell.length_a   1.000
_cell.length_b   1.000
_cell.length_c   1.000
_cell.angle_alpha   90.00
_cell.angle_beta   90.00
_cell.angle_gamma   90.00
#
_symmetry.space_group_name_H-M   'P 1'
#
loop_
_entity.id
_entity.type
_entity.pdbx_description
1 polymer ?
#
loop_
_entity_poly.entity_id
_entity_poly.type
_entity_poly.pdbx_seq_one_letter_code
_entity_poly.pdbx_strand_id
1 'polypeptide(L)' 'MARTEHPQWDPVMVDIADYVLHTPIDSDLAYETARHCLLDTLGCGLAALDFPACTKLLV' A
#
# COMPACT_ATOMS: atom_id res chain seq x y z
N MET A 1 -11.09 33.93 24.07
CA MET A 1 -11.26 32.98 22.95
C MET A 1 -10.52 31.70 23.32
N ALA A 2 -11.22 30.69 23.83
CA ALA A 2 -10.61 29.40 24.16
C ALA A 2 -10.31 28.69 22.84
N ARG A 3 -9.02 28.42 22.59
CA ARG A 3 -8.58 27.63 21.43
C ARG A 3 -9.04 26.20 21.67
N THR A 4 -9.90 25.68 20.81
CA THR A 4 -10.28 24.26 20.84
C THR A 4 -9.00 23.46 20.57
N GLU A 5 -8.45 22.83 21.60
CA GLU A 5 -7.31 21.92 21.41
C GLU A 5 -7.84 20.66 20.74
N HIS A 6 -7.39 20.41 19.51
CA HIS A 6 -7.66 19.15 18.85
C HIS A 6 -6.95 18.04 19.63
N PRO A 7 -7.65 16.92 19.94
CA PRO A 7 -6.99 15.79 20.56
C PRO A 7 -5.82 15.34 19.68
N GLN A 8 -4.70 15.01 20.32
CA GLN A 8 -3.55 14.45 19.61
C GLN A 8 -3.96 13.13 18.93
N TRP A 9 -3.43 12.90 17.74
CA TRP A 9 -3.63 11.63 17.03
C TRP A 9 -3.03 10.48 17.82
N ASP A 10 -3.61 9.28 17.65
CA ASP A 10 -3.06 8.06 18.23
C ASP A 10 -1.59 7.91 17.80
N PRO A 11 -0.65 7.63 18.72
CA PRO A 11 0.76 7.47 18.40
C PRO A 11 1.03 6.49 17.25
N VAL A 12 0.28 5.38 17.16
CA VAL A 12 0.46 4.39 16.07
C VAL A 12 0.12 5.00 14.71
N MET A 13 -0.90 5.87 14.67
CA MET A 13 -1.28 6.57 13.43
C MET A 13 -0.21 7.59 13.03
N VAL A 14 0.38 8.28 14.01
CA VAL A 14 1.49 9.20 13.79
C VAL A 14 2.71 8.44 13.27
N ASP A 15 3.09 7.34 13.90
CA ASP A 15 4.26 6.53 13.50
C ASP A 15 4.14 5.98 12.07
N ILE A 16 2.95 5.49 11.68
CA ILE A 16 2.69 5.04 10.30
C ILE A 16 2.83 6.20 9.31
N ALA A 17 2.22 7.35 9.62
CA ALA A 17 2.26 8.51 8.75
C ALA A 17 3.69 9.04 8.59
N ASP A 18 4.43 9.14 9.68
CA ASP A 18 5.82 9.60 9.68
C ASP A 18 6.72 8.64 8.89
N TYR A 19 6.51 7.32 9.03
CA TYR A 19 7.23 6.34 8.23
C TYR A 19 6.97 6.55 6.73
N VAL A 20 5.70 6.61 6.33
CA VAL A 20 5.30 6.74 4.92
C VAL A 20 5.79 8.05 4.30
N LEU A 21 5.75 9.15 5.04
CA LEU A 21 6.10 10.47 4.51
C LEU A 21 7.60 10.74 4.49
N HIS A 22 8.35 10.22 5.47
CA HIS A 22 9.72 10.70 5.72
C HIS A 22 10.80 9.61 5.65
N THR A 23 10.44 8.33 5.47
CA THR A 23 11.44 7.25 5.46
C THR A 23 11.94 6.97 4.03
N PRO A 24 13.20 7.26 3.71
CA PRO A 24 13.80 6.81 2.46
C PRO A 24 14.03 5.29 2.50
N ILE A 25 13.78 4.61 1.39
CA ILE A 25 14.08 3.19 1.23
C ILE A 25 15.35 3.05 0.39
N ASP A 26 16.48 2.81 1.04
CA ASP A 26 17.79 2.67 0.38
C ASP A 26 18.25 1.20 0.33
N SER A 27 17.45 0.34 -0.30
CA SER A 27 17.72 -1.09 -0.43
C SER A 27 17.45 -1.60 -1.84
N ASP A 28 18.51 -1.87 -2.58
CA ASP A 28 18.44 -2.46 -3.93
C ASP A 28 17.68 -3.79 -3.93
N LEU A 29 17.91 -4.62 -2.91
CA LEU A 29 17.21 -5.89 -2.75
C LEU A 29 15.70 -5.70 -2.57
N ALA A 30 15.29 -4.68 -1.81
CA ALA A 30 13.87 -4.38 -1.61
C ALA A 30 13.20 -3.97 -2.93
N TYR A 31 13.83 -3.08 -3.70
CA TYR A 31 13.29 -2.66 -5.00
C TYR A 31 13.28 -3.78 -6.04
N GLU A 32 14.34 -4.59 -6.11
CA GLU A 32 14.39 -5.70 -7.06
C GLU A 32 13.34 -6.77 -6.72
N THR A 33 13.15 -7.06 -5.44
CA THR A 33 12.09 -7.97 -5.00
C THR A 33 10.70 -7.38 -5.23
N ALA A 34 10.49 -6.09 -4.99
CA ALA A 34 9.22 -5.41 -5.26
C ALA A 34 8.87 -5.45 -6.76
N ARG A 35 9.87 -5.32 -7.65
CA ARG A 35 9.71 -5.48 -9.09
C ARG A 35 9.22 -6.89 -9.45
N HIS A 36 9.81 -7.92 -8.85
CA HIS A 36 9.34 -9.30 -9.04
C HIS A 36 7.92 -9.51 -8.50
N CYS A 37 7.62 -8.98 -7.31
CA CYS A 37 6.29 -9.04 -6.72
C CYS A 37 5.22 -8.38 -7.60
N LEU A 38 5.55 -7.24 -8.24
CA LEU A 38 4.67 -6.59 -9.20
C LEU A 38 4.37 -7.50 -10.41
N LEU A 39 5.39 -8.12 -10.99
CA LEU A 39 5.22 -9.02 -12.13
C LEU A 39 4.37 -10.24 -11.77
N ASP A 40 4.59 -10.82 -10.59
CA ASP A 40 3.79 -11.95 -10.09
C ASP A 40 2.32 -11.54 -9.87
N THR A 41 2.09 -10.39 -9.23
CA THR A 41 0.74 -9.87 -8.96
C THR A 41 -0.02 -9.61 -10.26
N LEU A 42 0.64 -8.99 -11.25
CA LEU A 42 0.04 -8.77 -12.57
C LEU A 42 -0.24 -10.10 -13.28
N GLY A 43 0.68 -11.06 -13.21
CA GLY A 43 0.50 -12.39 -13.78
C GLY A 43 -0.73 -13.10 -13.20
N CYS A 44 -0.88 -13.08 -11.88
CA CYS A 44 -2.05 -13.60 -11.17
C CYS A 44 -3.34 -12.88 -11.63
N GLY A 45 -3.31 -11.55 -11.69
CA GLY A 45 -4.47 -10.74 -12.11
C GLY A 45 -4.91 -11.03 -13.54
N LEU A 46 -3.97 -11.15 -14.48
CA LEU A 46 -4.26 -11.46 -15.89
C LEU A 46 -4.80 -12.89 -16.05
N ALA A 47 -4.20 -13.87 -15.37
CA ALA A 47 -4.69 -15.25 -15.40
C ALA A 47 -6.11 -15.38 -14.83
N ALA A 48 -6.46 -14.57 -13.83
CA ALA A 48 -7.81 -14.55 -13.25
C ALA A 48 -8.90 -14.09 -14.24
N LEU A 49 -8.53 -13.37 -15.31
CA LEU A 49 -9.50 -12.88 -16.31
C LEU A 49 -10.13 -14.01 -17.14
N ASP A 50 -9.49 -15.18 -17.20
CA ASP A 50 -10.04 -16.35 -17.88
C ASP A 50 -11.17 -17.04 -17.09
N PHE A 51 -11.46 -16.58 -15.87
CA PHE A 51 -12.47 -17.17 -14.99
C PHE A 51 -13.73 -16.29 -14.95
N PRO A 52 -14.86 -16.71 -15.57
CA PRO A 52 -16.11 -15.94 -15.57
C PRO A 52 -16.64 -15.62 -14.16
N ALA A 53 -16.35 -16.49 -13.19
CA ALA A 53 -16.69 -16.26 -11.79
C ALA A 53 -15.93 -15.08 -11.17
N CYS A 54 -14.71 -14.79 -11.63
CA CYS A 54 -13.91 -13.64 -11.23
C CYS A 54 -14.36 -12.39 -12.00
N THR A 55 -14.40 -12.46 -13.32
CA THR A 55 -14.67 -11.28 -14.17
C THR A 55 -16.08 -10.72 -14.02
N LYS A 56 -17.08 -11.50 -13.59
CA LYS A 56 -18.43 -10.99 -13.29
C LYS A 56 -18.47 -9.95 -12.15
N LEU A 57 -17.40 -9.80 -11.37
CA LEU A 57 -17.28 -8.80 -10.30
C LEU A 57 -16.56 -7.53 -10.74
N LEU A 58 -15.98 -7.53 -11.95
CA LEU A 58 -15.36 -6.37 -12.56
C LEU A 58 -16.47 -5.59 -13.29
N VAL A 59 -16.76 -4.37 -12.82
CA VAL A 59 -17.80 -3.50 -13.37
C VAL A 59 -17.44 -2.94 -14.74
#